data_AF-A0A8T4A9L4-F1
#
_entry.id   AF-A0A8T4A9L4-F1
#
_cell.length_a   1.000
_cell.length_b   1.000
_cell.length_c   1.000
_cell.angle_alpha   90.00
_cell.angle_beta   90.00
_cell.angle_gamma   90.00
#
_symmetry.space_group_name_H-M   'P 1'
#
loop_
_entity.id
_entity.type
_entity.pdbx_description
1 polymer ?
#
loop_
_entity_poly.entity_id
_entity_poly.type
_entity_poly.pdbx_seq_one_letter_code
_entity_poly.pdbx_strand_id
1 'polypeptide(L)' 'FQFLKGVQEGYKASKELQERGYKVRFYMPCELSPGSGISYIKRRLIANPSLVWSGAKNAVQALFKHGRGQKY' A
#
# COMPACT_ATOMS: atom_id res chain seq x y z
N PHE A 1 -0.01 -16.88 -7.32
CA PHE A 1 -0.79 -15.63 -7.47
C PHE A 1 0.05 -14.41 -7.10
N GLN A 2 -0.28 -13.24 -7.65
CA GLN A 2 0.44 -12.00 -7.37
C GLN A 2 -0.55 -10.89 -6.96
N PHE A 3 -0.23 -10.16 -5.90
CA PHE A 3 -1.03 -9.05 -5.39
C PHE A 3 -0.19 -7.81 -5.17
N LEU A 4 -0.82 -6.64 -5.19
CA LEU A 4 -0.14 -5.39 -4.87
C LEU A 4 -0.15 -5.15 -3.36
N LYS A 5 1.01 -4.84 -2.80
CA LYS A 5 1.17 -4.53 -1.39
C LYS A 5 0.33 -3.29 -1.04
N GLY A 6 -0.45 -3.38 0.03
CA GLY A 6 -1.33 -2.30 0.51
C GLY A 6 -2.78 -2.36 -0.01
N VAL A 7 -3.12 -3.31 -0.87
CA VAL A 7 -4.52 -3.54 -1.30
C VAL A 7 -5.19 -4.50 -0.32
N GLN A 8 -6.14 -4.01 0.47
CA GLN A 8 -6.81 -4.78 1.54
C GLN A 8 -7.47 -6.07 1.03
N GLU A 9 -8.19 -6.01 -0.09
CA GLU A 9 -8.85 -7.18 -0.68
C GLU A 9 -7.83 -8.23 -1.17
N GLY A 10 -6.64 -7.78 -1.60
CA GLY A 10 -5.55 -8.67 -1.96
C GLY A 10 -5.01 -9.47 -0.78
N TYR A 11 -5.07 -8.94 0.45
CA TYR A 11 -4.64 -9.66 1.64
C TYR A 11 -5.60 -10.79 2.03
N LYS A 12 -6.92 -10.55 1.96
CA LYS A 12 -7.91 -11.59 2.23
C LYS A 12 -7.76 -12.77 1.26
N ALA A 13 -7.73 -12.47 -0.04
CA ALA A 13 -7.54 -13.49 -1.08
C ALA A 13 -6.18 -14.20 -0.95
N SER A 14 -5.11 -13.47 -0.58
CA SER A 14 -3.79 -14.09 -0.38
C SER A 14 -3.78 -15.12 0.73
N LYS A 15 -4.53 -14.89 1.82
CA LYS A 15 -4.56 -15.77 2.98
C LYS A 15 -5.23 -17.09 2.62
N GLU A 16 -6.38 -17.04 1.97
CA GLU A 16 -7.08 -18.25 1.49
C GLU A 16 -6.21 -19.05 0.50
N LEU A 17 -5.50 -18.37 -0.38
CA LEU A 17 -4.62 -19.02 -1.36
C LEU A 17 -3.40 -19.66 -0.70
N GLN A 18 -2.81 -19.02 0.31
CA GLN A 18 -1.72 -19.58 1.09
C GLN A 18 -2.17 -20.81 1.91
N GLU A 19 -3.35 -20.75 2.53
CA GLU A 19 -3.96 -21.87 3.26
C GLU A 19 -4.21 -23.08 2.35
N ARG A 20 -4.52 -22.86 1.07
CA ARG A 20 -4.64 -23.90 0.04
C ARG A 20 -3.28 -24.38 -0.52
N GLY A 21 -2.16 -23.93 0.04
CA GLY A 21 -0.81 -24.35 -0.37
C GLY A 21 -0.23 -23.62 -1.60
N TYR A 22 -0.89 -22.57 -2.11
CA TYR A 22 -0.37 -21.83 -3.26
C TYR A 22 0.71 -20.82 -2.85
N LYS A 23 1.71 -20.68 -3.71
CA LYS A 23 2.69 -19.60 -3.58
C LYS A 23 2.05 -18.26 -3.98
N VAL A 24 2.11 -17.30 -3.07
CA VAL A 24 1.62 -15.93 -3.27
C VAL A 24 2.79 -14.95 -3.16
N ARG A 25 2.87 -13.99 -4.10
CA ARG A 25 3.88 -12.92 -4.11
C ARG A 25 3.22 -11.55 -4.01
N PHE A 26 3.79 -10.68 -3.20
CA PHE A 26 3.39 -9.28 -3.13
C PHE A 26 4.34 -8.41 -3.92
N TYR A 27 3.81 -7.65 -4.88
CA TYR A 27 4.56 -6.61 -5.57
C TYR A 27 4.50 -5.32 -4.75
N MET A 28 5.68 -4.80 -4.40
CA MET A 28 5.83 -3.52 -3.75
C MET A 28 6.46 -2.56 -4.77
N PRO A 29 5.72 -1.53 -5.22
CA PRO A 29 6.32 -0.50 -6.05
C PRO A 29 7.35 0.28 -5.22
N CYS A 30 8.56 0.39 -5.76
CA CYS A 30 9.65 1.18 -5.18
C CYS A 30 9.97 2.33 -6.13
N GLU A 31 10.17 3.51 -5.56
CA GLU A 31 10.63 4.68 -6.30
C GLU A 31 12.15 4.57 -6.52
N LEU A 32 12.58 4.59 -7.79
CA LEU A 32 14.00 4.48 -8.15
C LEU A 32 14.69 5.86 -8.16
N SER A 33 13.92 6.92 -8.35
CA SER A 33 14.39 8.31 -8.33
C SER A 33 13.29 9.22 -7.80
N PRO A 34 13.61 10.27 -7.03
CA PRO A 34 12.61 11.17 -6.47
C PRO A 34 11.66 11.74 -7.54
N GLY A 35 10.35 11.61 -7.34
CA GLY A 35 9.31 12.10 -8.24
C GLY A 35 8.89 11.13 -9.34
N SER A 36 9.68 10.08 -9.62
CA SER A 36 9.35 9.05 -10.62
C SER A 36 8.10 8.22 -10.24
N GLY A 37 7.78 8.15 -8.95
CA GLY A 37 6.61 7.44 -8.43
C GLY A 37 5.27 8.14 -8.70
N ILE A 38 5.26 9.45 -9.03
CA ILE A 38 4.02 10.24 -9.11
C ILE A 38 3.10 9.74 -10.24
N SER A 39 3.64 9.49 -11.43
CA SER A 39 2.86 8.98 -12.57
C SER A 39 2.32 7.56 -12.32
N TYR A 40 3.03 6.75 -11.52
CA TYR A 40 2.55 5.45 -11.09
C TYR A 40 1.41 5.59 -10.08
N ILE A 41 1.57 6.43 -9.06
CA ILE A 41 0.52 6.69 -8.06
C ILE A 41 -0.74 7.24 -8.73
N LYS A 42 -0.63 8.19 -9.66
CA LYS A 42 -1.78 8.75 -10.39
C LYS A 42 -2.59 7.66 -11.10
N ARG A 43 -1.92 6.77 -11.85
CA ARG A 43 -2.58 5.61 -12.48
C ARG A 43 -3.22 4.67 -11.46
N ARG A 44 -2.55 4.44 -10.33
CA ARG A 44 -3.04 3.55 -9.27
C ARG A 44 -4.31 4.08 -8.61
N LEU A 45 -4.40 5.39 -8.39
CA LEU A 45 -5.57 6.04 -7.81
C LEU A 45 -6.77 6.06 -8.76
N ILE A 46 -6.55 6.23 -10.07
CA ILE A 46 -7.63 6.11 -11.07
C ILE A 46 -8.21 4.69 -11.09
N ALA A 47 -7.35 3.67 -11.08
CA ALA A 47 -7.79 2.28 -11.11
C ALA A 47 -8.43 1.81 -9.78
N ASN A 48 -8.09 2.44 -8.65
CA ASN A 48 -8.54 2.05 -7.32
C ASN A 48 -8.73 3.31 -6.45
N PRO A 49 -9.82 4.05 -6.63
CA PRO A 49 -10.03 5.34 -5.95
C PRO A 49 -10.14 5.20 -4.42
N SER A 50 -10.53 4.04 -3.90
CA SER A 50 -10.53 3.73 -2.46
C SER A 50 -9.13 3.78 -1.83
N LEU A 51 -8.05 3.64 -2.61
CA LEU A 51 -6.68 3.81 -2.12
C LEU A 51 -6.35 5.25 -1.75
N VAL A 52 -7.05 6.25 -2.30
CA VAL A 52 -6.86 7.67 -1.92
C VAL A 52 -7.16 7.85 -0.45
N TRP A 53 -8.29 7.30 0.01
CA TRP A 53 -8.73 7.41 1.39
C TRP A 53 -7.79 6.67 2.35
N SER A 54 -7.37 5.47 1.97
CA SER A 54 -6.41 4.68 2.76
C SER A 54 -5.02 5.33 2.79
N GLY A 55 -4.57 5.91 1.67
CA GLY A 55 -3.34 6.67 1.57
C GLY A 55 -3.35 7.92 2.44
N ALA A 56 -4.45 8.69 2.40
CA ALA A 56 -4.65 9.85 3.25
C ALA A 56 -4.66 9.47 4.74
N LYS A 57 -5.38 8.41 5.13
CA LYS A 57 -5.37 7.89 6.52
C LYS A 57 -3.98 7.51 6.99
N ASN A 58 -3.19 6.85 6.14
CA ASN A 58 -1.82 6.46 6.47
C ASN A 58 -0.89 7.68 6.59
N ALA A 59 -1.01 8.67 5.69
CA ALA A 59 -0.24 9.91 5.77
C ALA A 59 -0.58 10.70 7.04
N VAL A 60 -1.87 10.79 7.38
CA VAL A 60 -2.36 11.41 8.60
C VAL A 60 -1.84 10.66 9.84
N GLN A 61 -1.92 9.32 9.87
CA GLN A 61 -1.34 8.53 10.95
C GLN A 61 0.18 8.70 11.09
N ALA A 62 0.91 8.80 9.98
CA ALA A 62 2.36 9.05 9.99
C ALA A 62 2.70 10.43 10.56
N LEU A 63 1.95 11.47 10.17
CA LEU A 63 2.06 12.83 10.73
C LEU A 63 1.78 12.86 12.23
N PHE A 64 0.70 12.21 12.68
CA PHE A 64 0.36 12.13 14.11
C PHE A 64 1.36 11.29 14.93
N LYS A 65 1.98 10.26 14.35
CA LYS A 65 3.08 9.52 14.99
C LYS A 65 4.33 10.38 15.12
N HIS A 66 4.68 11.16 14.11
CA HIS A 66 5.82 12.08 14.16
C HIS A 66 5.62 13.21 15.18
N GLY A 67 4.40 13.73 15.33
CA GLY A 67 4.07 14.76 16.32
C GLY A 67 4.07 14.29 17.78
N ARG A 68 3.92 12.97 18.04
CA ARG A 68 4.02 12.39 19.38
C ARG A 68 5.42 11.90 19.76
N GLY A 69 6.39 11.98 18.85
CA GLY A 69 7.78 11.57 19.08
C GLY A 69 8.71 12.66 19.62
N GLN A 70 8.25 13.92 19.71
CA GLN A 70 9.00 15.04 20.31
C GLN A 70 8.57 15.27 21.76
N LYS A 71 8.79 14.28 22.62
CA LYS A 71 8.84 14.49 24.07
C LYS A 71 9.81 13.49 24.67
N TYR A 72 11.12 13.75 24.57
CA TYR A 72 12.15 13.47 25.58
C TYR A 72 13.34 14.38 25.25
#